data_AF-A0A4R0PVC1-F1
#
_entry.id   AF-A0A4R0PVC1-F1
#
_cell.length_a   1.000
_cell.length_b   1.000
_cell.length_c   1.000
_cell.angle_alpha   90.00
_cell.angle_beta   90.00
_cell.angle_gamma   90.00
#
_symmetry.space_group_name_H-M   'P 1'
#
loop_
_entity.id
_entity.type
_entity.pdbx_description
1 polymer ?
#
loop_
_entity_poly.entity_id
_entity_poly.type
_entity_poly.pdbx_seq_one_letter_code
_entity_poly.pdbx_strand_id
1 'polypeptide(L)'
;MIITWLHYKVAKVRKPLWDEYVQIKAADRKILPRAAMLKAEIDRTTQQREDLLRTYVKTHPKSYFSIDAITELMGPYVFVEKAESLWAGIDPELKKSYNGKIIEAVIMGAKVTDVGSKAPAFAQPDTAGKIVKLTDIKGKYIFVDFWASWYHPCRAENPNVLKAYNA
;
A
#
# COMPACT_ATOMS: atom_id res chain seq x y z
N MET A 1 22.07 10.11 8.59
CA MET A 1 22.27 9.69 10.00
C MET A 1 21.11 10.05 10.94
N ILE A 2 20.39 11.17 10.75
CA ILE A 2 19.27 11.55 11.65
C ILE A 2 17.98 10.73 11.41
N ILE A 3 17.73 10.36 10.16
CA ILE A 3 16.48 9.68 9.74
C ILE A 3 16.44 8.23 10.22
N THR A 4 17.54 7.49 10.01
CA THR A 4 17.71 6.13 10.54
C THR A 4 17.52 6.09 12.05
N TRP A 5 17.92 7.15 12.76
CA TRP A 5 17.72 7.30 14.20
C TRP A 5 16.27 7.60 14.59
N LEU A 6 15.55 8.44 13.83
CA LEU A 6 14.13 8.72 14.09
C LEU A 6 13.24 7.51 13.75
N HIS A 7 13.47 6.85 12.60
CA HIS A 7 12.84 5.57 12.28
C HIS A 7 13.13 4.52 13.34
N TYR A 8 14.40 4.40 13.78
CA TYR A 8 14.78 3.47 14.83
C TYR A 8 14.10 3.77 16.16
N LYS A 9 14.04 5.05 16.59
CA LYS A 9 13.36 5.43 17.84
C LYS A 9 11.86 5.16 17.79
N VAL A 10 11.19 5.50 16.68
CA VAL A 10 9.76 5.21 16.52
C VAL A 10 9.51 3.71 16.45
N ALA A 11 10.33 2.96 15.71
CA ALA A 11 10.22 1.51 15.63
C ALA A 11 10.46 0.84 16.98
N LYS A 12 11.39 1.33 17.81
CA LYS A 12 11.67 0.81 19.15
C LYS A 12 10.48 0.97 20.11
N VAL A 13 9.66 2.01 19.93
CA VAL A 13 8.43 2.21 20.70
C VAL A 13 7.24 1.46 20.08
N ARG A 14 7.09 1.50 18.76
CA ARG A 14 5.95 0.93 18.04
C ARG A 14 5.97 -0.60 18.02
N LYS A 15 7.14 -1.22 17.87
CA LYS A 15 7.25 -2.67 17.70
C LYS A 15 6.73 -3.45 18.93
N PRO A 16 7.12 -3.13 20.18
CA PRO A 16 6.57 -3.81 21.35
C PRO A 16 5.05 -3.66 21.47
N LEU A 17 4.52 -2.49 21.15
CA LEU A 17 3.08 -2.21 21.16
C LEU A 17 2.34 -3.03 20.09
N TRP A 18 2.91 -3.15 18.89
CA TRP A 18 2.34 -3.99 17.83
C TRP A 18 2.37 -5.47 18.18
N ASP A 19 3.49 -5.95 18.75
CA ASP A 19 3.65 -7.33 19.19
C ASP A 19 2.63 -7.66 20.30
N GLU A 20 2.46 -6.79 21.30
CA GLU A 20 1.43 -6.92 22.35
C GLU A 20 0.01 -6.94 21.76
N TYR A 21 -0.31 -6.03 20.83
CA TYR A 21 -1.61 -5.98 20.16
C TYR A 21 -1.95 -7.29 19.43
N VAL A 22 -0.99 -7.86 18.68
CA VAL A 22 -1.18 -9.11 17.93
C VAL A 22 -1.43 -10.28 18.89
N GLN A 23 -0.67 -10.37 19.99
CA GLN A 23 -0.85 -11.42 21.01
C GLN A 23 -2.21 -11.32 21.70
N ILE A 24 -2.61 -10.11 22.09
CA ILE A 24 -3.90 -9.87 22.75
C ILE A 24 -5.07 -10.24 21.83
N LYS A 25 -5.01 -9.85 20.55
CA LYS A 25 -6.08 -10.13 19.57
C LYS A 25 -6.26 -11.64 19.34
N ALA A 26 -5.18 -12.41 19.45
CA ALA A 26 -5.20 -13.86 19.31
C ALA A 26 -5.74 -14.59 20.57
N ALA A 27 -5.71 -13.95 21.75
CA ALA A 27 -5.87 -14.66 23.03
C ALA A 27 -7.29 -14.67 23.64
N ASP A 28 -8.10 -13.59 23.60
CA ASP A 28 -9.47 -13.59 24.18
C ASP A 28 -10.30 -12.33 23.86
N ARG A 29 -11.63 -12.42 23.79
CA ARG A 29 -12.59 -11.29 23.67
C ARG A 29 -12.58 -10.35 24.89
N LYS A 30 -12.20 -10.80 26.08
CA LYS A 30 -12.20 -9.95 27.30
C LYS A 30 -11.07 -8.92 27.35
N ILE A 31 -10.02 -9.10 26.56
CA ILE A 31 -8.84 -8.20 26.49
C ILE A 31 -9.00 -7.15 25.37
N LEU A 32 -10.13 -7.17 24.65
CA LEU A 32 -10.48 -6.20 23.60
C LEU A 32 -10.37 -4.72 24.03
N PRO A 33 -10.73 -4.30 25.27
CA PRO A 33 -10.59 -2.89 25.66
C PRO A 33 -9.13 -2.41 25.69
N ARG A 34 -8.19 -3.25 26.17
CA ARG A 34 -6.75 -2.93 26.15
C ARG A 34 -6.22 -2.92 24.72
N ALA A 35 -6.63 -3.89 23.90
CA ALA A 35 -6.29 -3.93 22.48
C ALA A 35 -6.76 -2.67 21.74
N ALA A 36 -7.96 -2.19 22.04
CA ALA A 36 -8.55 -1.00 21.44
C ALA A 36 -7.78 0.27 21.84
N MET A 37 -7.44 0.42 23.13
CA MET A 37 -6.62 1.56 23.59
C MET A 37 -5.23 1.56 22.94
N LEU A 38 -4.59 0.39 22.85
CA LEU A 38 -3.28 0.24 22.23
C LEU A 38 -3.33 0.57 20.73
N LYS A 39 -4.37 0.10 20.03
CA LYS A 39 -4.61 0.43 18.62
C LYS A 39 -4.81 1.93 18.44
N ALA A 40 -5.60 2.58 19.29
CA ALA A 40 -5.83 4.03 19.23
C ALA A 40 -4.53 4.83 19.41
N GLU A 41 -3.66 4.43 20.35
CA GLU A 41 -2.38 5.10 20.56
C GLU A 41 -1.40 4.88 19.39
N ILE A 42 -1.38 3.67 18.81
CA ILE A 42 -0.61 3.37 17.59
C ILE A 42 -1.09 4.23 16.43
N ASP A 43 -2.41 4.33 16.24
CA ASP A 43 -3.02 5.13 15.17
C ASP A 43 -2.70 6.61 15.35
N ARG A 44 -2.83 7.12 16.59
CA ARG A 44 -2.49 8.51 16.93
C ARG A 44 -1.03 8.82 16.63
N THR A 45 -0.11 7.98 17.07
CA THR A 45 1.34 8.19 16.85
C THR A 45 1.68 8.11 15.36
N THR A 46 0.99 7.22 14.63
CA THR A 46 1.14 7.10 13.18
C THR A 46 0.66 8.37 12.48
N GLN A 47 -0.52 8.89 12.83
CA GLN A 47 -1.05 10.12 12.27
C GLN A 47 -0.13 11.33 12.53
N GLN A 48 0.36 11.49 13.76
CA GLN A 48 1.30 12.56 14.11
C GLN A 48 2.58 12.48 13.25
N ARG A 49 3.10 11.27 13.03
CA ARG A 49 4.27 11.06 12.18
C ARG A 49 3.97 11.41 10.73
N GLU A 50 2.84 10.98 10.20
CA GLU A 50 2.44 11.34 8.83
C GLU A 50 2.31 12.85 8.65
N ASP A 51 1.71 13.56 9.62
CA ASP A 51 1.54 15.01 9.56
C ASP A 51 2.89 15.74 9.54
N LEU A 52 3.85 15.27 10.35
CA LEU A 52 5.23 15.77 10.34
C LEU A 52 5.91 15.54 8.98
N LEU A 53 5.79 14.34 8.41
CA LEU A 53 6.37 14.02 7.11
C LEU A 53 5.74 14.86 6.00
N ARG A 54 4.40 15.02 5.99
CA ARG A 54 3.69 15.88 5.02
C ARG A 54 4.13 17.33 5.13
N THR A 55 4.29 17.83 6.35
CA THR A 55 4.78 19.20 6.62
C THR A 55 6.21 19.35 6.13
N TYR A 56 7.07 18.38 6.40
CA TYR A 56 8.46 18.39 5.95
C TYR A 56 8.56 18.44 4.42
N VAL A 57 7.83 17.57 3.72
CA VAL A 57 7.81 17.52 2.24
C VAL A 57 7.41 18.88 1.66
N LYS A 58 6.35 19.49 2.19
CA LYS A 58 5.85 20.80 1.73
C LYS A 58 6.84 21.95 1.97
N THR A 59 7.58 21.90 3.08
CA THR A 59 8.48 22.99 3.48
C THR A 59 9.91 22.81 2.96
N HIS A 60 10.28 21.59 2.56
CA HIS A 60 11.63 21.25 2.08
C HIS A 60 11.60 20.51 0.73
N PRO A 61 10.99 21.06 -0.33
CA PRO A 61 10.81 20.37 -1.60
C PRO A 61 12.11 20.02 -2.35
N LYS A 62 13.22 20.67 -1.98
CA LYS A 62 14.58 20.44 -2.50
C LYS A 62 15.41 19.45 -1.69
N SER A 63 14.88 18.98 -0.56
CA SER A 63 15.57 18.00 0.28
C SER A 63 15.38 16.60 -0.31
N TYR A 64 16.46 15.87 -0.50
CA TYR A 64 16.38 14.45 -0.87
C TYR A 64 15.54 13.65 0.13
N PHE A 65 15.52 14.04 1.41
CA PHE A 65 14.69 13.38 2.42
C PHE A 65 13.18 13.48 2.11
N SER A 66 12.75 14.50 1.36
CA SER A 66 11.35 14.61 0.94
C SER A 66 10.94 13.47 0.00
N ILE A 67 11.87 12.86 -0.75
CA ILE A 67 11.62 11.65 -1.54
C ILE A 67 11.31 10.45 -0.62
N ASP A 68 12.16 10.22 0.38
CA ASP A 68 12.00 9.12 1.33
C ASP A 68 10.71 9.28 2.15
N ALA A 69 10.41 10.51 2.58
CA ALA A 69 9.19 10.85 3.29
C ALA A 69 7.93 10.56 2.46
N ILE A 70 7.93 10.87 1.16
CA ILE A 70 6.81 10.53 0.26
C ILE A 70 6.65 9.02 0.15
N THR A 71 7.75 8.28 0.02
CA THR A 71 7.71 6.81 -0.07
C THR A 71 7.11 6.20 1.19
N GLU A 72 7.47 6.72 2.37
CA GLU A 72 6.86 6.29 3.63
C GLU A 72 5.37 6.64 3.70
N LEU A 73 4.98 7.85 3.30
CA LEU A 73 3.59 8.31 3.29
C LEU A 73 2.69 7.56 2.30
N MET A 74 3.26 6.99 1.24
CA MET A 74 2.55 6.14 0.29
C MET A 74 2.21 4.77 0.90
N GLY A 75 3.05 4.25 1.81
CA GLY A 75 2.82 2.96 2.44
C GLY A 75 2.68 1.79 1.44
N PRO A 76 2.05 0.68 1.83
CA PRO A 76 1.82 -0.46 0.95
C PRO A 76 0.67 -0.26 -0.05
N TYR A 77 -0.19 0.74 0.17
CA TYR A 77 -1.34 1.06 -0.67
C TYR A 77 -1.31 2.53 -1.06
N VAL A 78 -1.06 2.80 -2.34
CA VAL A 78 -0.86 4.16 -2.84
C VAL A 78 -2.21 4.84 -3.07
N PHE A 79 -2.53 5.83 -2.24
CA PHE A 79 -3.65 6.74 -2.48
C PHE A 79 -3.23 7.82 -3.48
N VAL A 80 -3.64 7.67 -4.74
CA VAL A 80 -3.16 8.46 -5.88
C VAL A 80 -3.28 9.96 -5.63
N GLU A 81 -4.44 10.44 -5.20
CA GLU A 81 -4.68 11.87 -4.92
C GLU A 81 -3.67 12.45 -3.92
N LYS A 82 -3.46 11.74 -2.80
CA LYS A 82 -2.53 12.18 -1.75
C LYS A 82 -1.08 12.14 -2.23
N ALA A 83 -0.72 11.11 -3.00
CA ALA A 83 0.63 10.95 -3.53
C ALA A 83 0.95 12.02 -4.59
N GLU A 84 0.05 12.26 -5.55
CA GLU A 84 0.20 13.30 -6.57
C GLU A 84 0.29 14.70 -5.95
N SER A 85 -0.54 15.00 -4.94
CA SER A 85 -0.51 16.28 -4.23
C SER A 85 0.85 16.58 -3.60
N LEU A 86 1.48 15.59 -2.96
CA LEU A 86 2.81 15.73 -2.36
C LEU A 86 3.91 15.76 -3.44
N TRP A 87 3.79 14.90 -4.45
CA TRP A 87 4.77 14.78 -5.53
C TRP A 87 4.85 16.03 -6.40
N ALA A 88 3.72 16.72 -6.61
CA ALA A 88 3.66 17.95 -7.41
C ALA A 88 4.65 19.01 -6.90
N GLY A 89 4.79 19.16 -5.59
CA GLY A 89 5.64 20.17 -4.95
C GLY A 89 7.14 19.88 -4.94
N ILE A 90 7.57 18.65 -5.29
CA ILE A 90 8.99 18.28 -5.26
C ILE A 90 9.79 18.98 -6.36
N ASP A 91 11.02 19.37 -6.03
CA ASP A 91 11.94 20.02 -6.97
C ASP A 91 12.18 19.17 -8.24
N PRO A 92 12.14 19.76 -9.45
CA PRO A 92 12.31 19.02 -10.70
C PRO A 92 13.61 18.22 -10.80
N GLU A 93 14.71 18.68 -10.19
CA GLU A 93 15.99 17.94 -10.23
C GLU A 93 15.90 16.66 -9.38
N LEU A 94 15.17 16.70 -8.28
CA LEU A 94 14.91 15.51 -7.46
C LEU A 94 13.99 14.50 -8.16
N LYS A 95 13.03 14.96 -8.96
CA LYS A 95 12.17 14.08 -9.77
C LYS A 95 12.98 13.28 -10.79
N LYS A 96 14.06 13.84 -11.33
CA LYS A 96 14.97 13.18 -12.28
C LYS A 96 15.90 12.15 -11.64
N SER A 97 16.05 12.18 -10.31
CA SER A 97 16.89 11.21 -9.59
C SER A 97 16.37 9.77 -9.74
N TYR A 98 17.21 8.78 -9.42
CA TYR A 98 16.83 7.37 -9.47
C TYR A 98 15.55 7.08 -8.64
N ASN A 99 15.51 7.53 -7.39
CA ASN A 99 14.33 7.35 -6.53
C ASN A 99 13.14 8.20 -7.00
N GLY A 100 13.38 9.37 -7.58
CA GLY A 100 12.31 10.19 -8.14
C GLY A 100 11.57 9.49 -9.29
N LYS A 101 12.32 8.82 -10.18
CA LYS A 101 11.74 7.99 -11.24
C LYS A 101 10.96 6.79 -10.70
N ILE A 102 11.42 6.18 -9.60
CA ILE A 102 10.69 5.08 -8.95
C ILE A 102 9.34 5.58 -8.42
N ILE A 103 9.32 6.69 -7.67
CA ILE A 103 8.08 7.25 -7.13
C ILE A 103 7.11 7.59 -8.26
N GLU A 104 7.59 8.22 -9.33
CA GLU A 104 6.76 8.56 -10.49
C GLU A 104 6.16 7.32 -11.15
N ALA A 105 6.95 6.25 -11.34
CA ALA A 105 6.46 4.99 -11.87
C ALA A 105 5.42 4.34 -10.95
N VAL A 106 5.61 4.39 -9.64
CA VAL A 106 4.65 3.85 -8.66
C VAL A 106 3.34 4.63 -8.67
N ILE A 107 3.39 5.97 -8.68
CA ILE A 107 2.20 6.83 -8.78
C ILE A 107 1.46 6.55 -10.09
N MET A 108 2.19 6.44 -11.21
CA MET A 108 1.61 6.12 -12.51
C MET A 108 0.94 4.74 -12.52
N GLY A 109 1.61 3.73 -11.96
CA GLY A 109 1.07 2.37 -11.82
C GLY A 109 -0.21 2.35 -10.99
N ALA A 110 -0.21 3.03 -9.84
CA ALA A 110 -1.38 3.13 -8.97
C ALA A 110 -2.55 3.83 -9.68
N LYS A 111 -2.28 4.89 -10.45
CA LYS A 111 -3.29 5.66 -11.19
C LYS A 111 -4.03 4.82 -12.23
N VAL A 112 -3.30 3.98 -12.99
CA VAL A 112 -3.92 3.12 -14.01
C VAL A 112 -4.71 1.95 -13.42
N THR A 113 -4.54 1.67 -12.13
CA THR A 113 -5.28 0.63 -11.39
C THR A 113 -6.22 1.20 -10.32
N ASP A 114 -6.41 2.52 -10.28
CA ASP A 114 -7.26 3.17 -9.28
C ASP A 114 -8.74 2.87 -9.51
N VAL A 115 -9.55 3.00 -8.46
CA VAL A 115 -10.99 2.78 -8.55
C VAL A 115 -11.61 3.78 -9.54
N GLY A 116 -12.34 3.25 -10.52
CA GLY A 116 -12.94 4.05 -11.61
C GLY A 116 -12.04 4.21 -12.84
N SER A 117 -10.75 3.88 -12.75
CA SER A 117 -9.89 3.78 -13.93
C SER A 117 -10.29 2.59 -14.82
N LYS A 118 -10.11 2.76 -16.13
CA LYS A 118 -10.24 1.63 -17.06
C LYS A 118 -9.12 0.64 -16.79
N ALA A 119 -9.49 -0.61 -16.50
CA ALA A 119 -8.52 -1.69 -16.29
C ALA A 119 -7.54 -1.80 -17.48
N PRO A 120 -6.22 -1.91 -17.23
CA PRO A 120 -5.23 -2.07 -18.29
C PRO A 120 -5.53 -3.29 -19.17
N ALA A 121 -5.39 -3.13 -20.48
CA ALA A 121 -5.50 -4.25 -21.39
C ALA A 121 -4.32 -5.21 -21.18
N PHE A 122 -4.61 -6.49 -21.00
CA PHE A 122 -3.62 -7.55 -21.01
C PHE A 122 -4.09 -8.72 -21.87
N ALA A 123 -3.12 -9.48 -22.36
CA ALA A 123 -3.31 -10.69 -23.12
C ALA A 123 -2.39 -11.76 -22.55
N GLN A 124 -2.94 -12.93 -22.21
CA GLN A 124 -2.19 -14.07 -21.70
C GLN A 124 -2.69 -15.35 -22.35
N PRO A 125 -1.82 -16.32 -22.64
CA PRO A 125 -2.26 -17.65 -23.06
C PRO A 125 -3.00 -18.34 -21.91
N ASP A 126 -4.08 -19.04 -22.23
CA ASP A 126 -4.68 -20.01 -21.32
C ASP A 126 -3.88 -21.33 -21.27
N THR A 127 -4.38 -22.33 -20.55
CA THR A 127 -3.74 -23.64 -20.42
C THR A 127 -3.65 -24.43 -21.73
N ALA A 128 -4.40 -24.03 -22.76
CA ALA A 128 -4.36 -24.61 -24.10
C ALA A 128 -3.52 -23.77 -25.08
N GLY A 129 -2.87 -22.70 -24.61
CA GLY A 129 -2.08 -21.78 -25.43
C GLY A 129 -2.92 -20.77 -26.22
N LYS A 130 -4.24 -20.75 -26.05
CA LYS A 130 -5.10 -19.77 -26.71
C LYS A 130 -4.94 -18.42 -26.00
N ILE A 131 -4.69 -17.36 -26.77
CA ILE A 131 -4.60 -16.02 -26.22
C ILE A 131 -5.98 -15.55 -25.73
N VAL A 132 -6.06 -15.23 -24.45
CA VAL A 132 -7.20 -14.58 -23.80
C VAL A 132 -6.84 -13.13 -23.55
N LYS A 133 -7.67 -12.21 -24.04
CA LYS A 133 -7.50 -10.77 -23.79
C LYS A 133 -8.60 -10.29 -22.86
N LEU A 134 -8.25 -9.38 -21.93
CA LEU A 134 -9.26 -8.75 -21.07
C LEU A 134 -10.35 -8.04 -21.88
N THR A 135 -10.00 -7.48 -23.04
CA THR A 135 -10.93 -6.79 -23.96
C THR A 135 -11.98 -7.71 -24.59
N ASP A 136 -11.68 -9.00 -24.66
CA ASP A 136 -12.54 -10.00 -25.28
C ASP A 136 -13.57 -10.53 -24.27
N ILE A 137 -13.30 -10.33 -22.97
CA ILE A 137 -14.19 -10.69 -21.87
C ILE A 137 -15.11 -9.49 -21.63
N LYS A 138 -16.40 -9.66 -21.94
CA LYS A 138 -17.44 -8.65 -21.69
C LYS A 138 -18.49 -9.24 -20.74
N GLY A 139 -18.77 -8.53 -19.66
CA GLY A 139 -19.80 -8.88 -18.68
C GLY A 139 -20.23 -7.65 -17.90
N LYS A 140 -21.30 -7.76 -17.11
CA LYS A 140 -21.72 -6.68 -16.19
C LYS A 140 -20.68 -6.43 -15.10
N TYR A 141 -20.02 -7.50 -14.64
CA TYR A 141 -18.92 -7.48 -13.69
C TYR A 141 -17.89 -8.53 -14.10
N ILE A 142 -16.60 -8.19 -13.96
CA ILE A 142 -15.48 -9.09 -14.22
C ILE A 142 -14.65 -9.14 -12.94
N PHE A 143 -14.48 -10.33 -12.38
CA PHE A 143 -13.58 -10.56 -11.25
C PHE A 143 -12.24 -11.10 -11.77
N VAL A 144 -11.15 -10.43 -11.41
CA VAL A 144 -9.79 -10.81 -11.80
C VAL A 144 -9.01 -11.12 -10.54
N ASP A 145 -8.52 -12.36 -10.43
CA ASP A 145 -7.73 -12.85 -9.30
C ASP A 145 -6.27 -13.06 -9.71
N PHE A 146 -5.37 -12.31 -9.08
CA PHE A 146 -3.92 -12.44 -9.27
C PHE A 146 -3.36 -13.39 -8.20
N TRP A 147 -3.23 -14.66 -8.54
CA TRP A 147 -2.82 -15.71 -7.62
C TRP A 147 -1.67 -16.55 -8.15
N ALA A 148 -1.10 -17.39 -7.29
CA ALA A 148 -0.07 -18.35 -7.67
C ALA A 148 -0.31 -19.71 -7.00
N SER A 149 -0.05 -20.79 -7.73
CA SER A 149 -0.27 -22.18 -7.29
C SER A 149 0.51 -22.55 -6.02
N TRP A 150 1.63 -21.88 -5.78
CA TRP A 150 2.53 -22.11 -4.64
C TRP A 150 2.24 -21.18 -3.45
N TYR A 151 1.34 -20.20 -3.57
CA TYR A 151 1.05 -19.27 -2.47
C TYR A 151 -0.09 -19.79 -1.58
N HIS A 152 0.25 -20.17 -0.34
CA HIS A 152 -0.67 -20.82 0.59
C HIS A 152 -1.95 -20.02 0.87
N PRO A 153 -1.90 -18.69 1.15
CA PRO A 153 -3.12 -17.91 1.35
C PRO A 153 -4.05 -17.87 0.12
N CYS A 154 -3.51 -17.83 -1.10
CA CYS A 154 -4.35 -17.92 -2.31
C CYS A 154 -5.08 -19.26 -2.38
N ARG A 155 -4.39 -20.38 -2.14
CA ARG A 155 -5.02 -21.70 -2.13
C ARG A 155 -6.13 -21.85 -1.09
N ALA A 156 -5.99 -21.19 0.06
CA ALA A 156 -7.02 -21.15 1.09
C ALA A 156 -8.26 -20.34 0.66
N GLU A 157 -8.10 -19.36 -0.24
CA GLU A 157 -9.19 -18.53 -0.77
C GLU A 157 -9.90 -19.15 -1.98
N ASN A 158 -9.22 -19.97 -2.78
CA ASN A 158 -9.80 -20.62 -3.98
C ASN A 158 -11.16 -21.32 -3.73
N PRO A 159 -11.41 -22.03 -2.61
CA PRO A 159 -12.73 -22.59 -2.32
C PRO A 159 -13.86 -21.54 -2.22
N ASN A 160 -13.56 -20.34 -1.71
CA ASN A 160 -14.51 -19.24 -1.64
C ASN A 160 -14.82 -18.68 -3.03
N VAL A 161 -13.78 -18.54 -3.87
CA VAL A 161 -13.94 -18.11 -5.27
C VAL A 161 -14.81 -19.12 -6.05
N LEU A 162 -14.58 -20.42 -5.88
CA LEU A 162 -15.40 -21.46 -6.49
C LEU A 162 -16.86 -21.39 -6.03
N LYS A 163 -17.08 -21.16 -4.73
CA LYS A 163 -18.44 -21.00 -4.19
C LYS A 163 -19.14 -19.78 -4.79
N ALA A 164 -18.44 -18.65 -4.93
CA ALA A 164 -18.99 -17.44 -5.53
C ALA A 164 -19.29 -17.60 -7.03
N TYR A 165 -18.49 -18.39 -7.75
CA TYR A 165 -18.72 -18.70 -9.17
C TYR A 165 -19.98 -19.55 -9.39
N ASN A 166 -20.28 -20.47 -8.45
CA ASN A 166 -21.42 -21.39 -8.53
C ASN A 166 -22.72 -20.85 -7.91
N ALA A 167 -22.69 -19.65 -7.32
CA ALA A 167 -23.84 -19.01 -6.67
C ALA A 167 -24.75 -18.31 -7.68
#